data_AF-T1CB19-F1
#
_entry.id   AF-T1CB19-F1
#
_cell.length_a   1.000
_cell.length_b   1.000
_cell.length_c   1.000
_cell.angle_alpha   90.00
_cell.angle_beta   90.00
_cell.angle_gamma   90.00
#
_symmetry.space_group_name_H-M   'P 1'
#
loop_
_entity.id
_entity.type
_entity.pdbx_description
1 polymer ?
#
loop_
_entity_poly.entity_id
_entity_poly.type
_entity_poly.pdbx_seq_one_letter_code
_entity_poly.pdbx_strand_id
1 'polypeptide(L)' 'RERAGWITPVPGGVGPMTVAMLMHNTLEAFHRRLEQAH' A
#
# COMPACT_ATOMS: atom_id res chain seq x y z
N ARG A 1 -12.35 -15.67 -24.91
CA ARG A 1 -11.74 -15.87 -23.57
C ARG A 1 -11.10 -14.54 -23.17
N GLU A 2 -11.89 -13.60 -22.65
CA GLU A 2 -11.43 -12.21 -22.38
C GLU A 2 -12.20 -11.58 -21.20
N ARG A 3 -12.47 -12.34 -20.13
CA ARG A 3 -13.06 -11.77 -18.92
C ARG A 3 -12.20 -12.14 -17.74
N ALA A 4 -11.63 -11.12 -17.11
CA ALA A 4 -10.91 -11.28 -15.85
C ALA A 4 -11.87 -11.75 -14.76
N GLY A 5 -11.40 -12.60 -13.83
CA GLY A 5 -12.19 -12.98 -12.65
C GLY A 5 -12.43 -11.81 -11.70
N TRP A 6 -11.55 -10.80 -11.75
CA TRP A 6 -11.62 -9.58 -10.95
C TRP A 6 -10.98 -8.42 -11.73
N ILE A 7 -11.50 -7.21 -11.53
CA ILE A 7 -10.94 -5.96 -12.08
C ILE A 7 -11.09 -4.84 -11.04
N THR A 8 -10.05 -4.05 -10.86
CA THR A 8 -10.12 -2.88 -9.97
C THR A 8 -10.82 -1.72 -10.68
N PRO A 9 -11.81 -1.07 -10.05
CA PRO A 9 -12.55 0.01 -10.69
C PRO A 9 -11.68 1.26 -10.86
N VAL A 10 -12.05 2.10 -11.83
CA VAL A 10 -11.51 3.45 -11.98
C VAL A 10 -12.69 4.43 -12.01
N PRO A 11 -12.69 5.47 -11.15
CA PRO A 11 -11.73 5.75 -10.08
C PRO A 11 -11.88 4.80 -8.87
N GLY A 12 -10.91 4.82 -7.95
CA GLY A 12 -10.99 4.08 -6.68
C GLY A 12 -10.22 2.75 -6.62
N GLY A 13 -9.49 2.39 -7.67
CA GLY A 13 -8.63 1.20 -7.70
C GLY A 13 -7.31 1.41 -6.95
N VAL A 14 -6.18 1.31 -7.68
CA VAL A 14 -4.85 1.31 -7.06
C VAL A 14 -4.34 2.69 -6.62
N GLY A 15 -4.99 3.77 -7.06
CA GLY A 15 -4.63 5.14 -6.67
C GLY A 15 -4.67 5.37 -5.15
N PRO A 16 -5.83 5.16 -4.49
CA PRO A 16 -5.92 5.23 -3.03
C PRO A 16 -4.96 4.28 -2.30
N MET A 17 -4.75 3.07 -2.82
CA MET A 17 -3.79 2.11 -2.24
C MET A 17 -2.35 2.61 -2.27
N THR A 18 -1.96 3.41 -3.27
CA THR A 18 -0.62 3.99 -3.35
C THR A 18 -0.34 4.93 -2.18
N VAL A 19 -1.31 5.79 -1.85
CA VAL A 19 -1.21 6.70 -0.69
C VAL A 19 -1.20 5.91 0.62
N ALA A 20 -2.09 4.91 0.75
CA ALA A 20 -2.13 4.06 1.93
C ALA A 20 -0.80 3.33 2.18
N MET A 21 -0.19 2.79 1.14
CA MET A 21 1.09 2.08 1.24
C MET A 21 2.27 3.01 1.54
N LEU A 22 2.26 4.25 1.05
CA LEU A 22 3.27 5.23 1.46
C LEU A 22 3.21 5.50 2.97
N MET A 23 2.01 5.68 3.52
CA MET A 23 1.83 5.89 4.96
C MET A 23 2.26 4.65 5.75
N HIS A 24 1.86 3.46 5.29
CA HIS A 24 2.25 2.19 5.91
C HIS A 24 3.78 2.04 5.97
N ASN A 25 4.46 2.23 4.85
CA ASN A 25 5.92 2.10 4.77
C ASN A 25 6.64 3.13 5.64
N THR A 26 6.08 4.34 5.77
CA THR A 26 6.64 5.38 6.65
C THR A 26 6.56 4.96 8.12
N LEU A 27 5.41 4.44 8.55
CA LEU A 27 5.22 3.94 9.91
C LEU A 27 6.10 2.72 10.20
N GLU A 28 6.19 1.79 9.26
CA GLU A 28 7.05 0.62 9.37
C GLU A 28 8.52 1.01 9.49
N ALA A 29 9.01 1.93 8.65
CA ALA A 29 10.37 2.45 8.73
C ALA A 29 10.65 3.14 10.07
N PHE A 30 9.67 3.84 10.63
CA PHE A 30 9.78 4.44 11.96
C PHE A 30 9.94 3.37 13.05
N HIS A 31 9.11 2.33 13.07
CA HIS A 31 9.24 1.23 14.04
C HIS A 31 10.59 0.52 13.92
N ARG A 32 11.02 0.20 12.69
CA ARG A 32 12.32 -0.43 12.44
C ARG A 32 13.50 0.41 12.95
N ARG A 33 13.41 1.74 12.85
CA ARG A 33 14.43 2.65 13.40
C ARG A 33 14.48 2.63 14.93
N LEU A 34 13.32 2.53 15.60
CA LEU A 34 13.27 2.41 17.05
C LEU A 34 13.85 1.08 17.53
N GLU A 35 13.54 -0.03 16.85
CA GLU A 35 14.09 -1.35 17.17
C GLU A 35 15.61 -1.41 17.01
N GLN A 36 16.18 -0.72 16.02
CA GLN A 36 17.64 -0.66 15.80
C GLN A 36 18.38 0.24 16.79
N ALA A 37 17.66 1.12 17.51
CA ALA A 37 18.24 2.03 18.49
C ALA A 37 18.31 1.41 19.90
N HIS A 38 17.81 0.17 20.07
CA HIS A 38 17.94 -0.67 21.26
C HIS A 38 18.96 -1.77 21.04
#